data_AF-A0A1C0VY39-F1
#
_entry.id   AF-A0A1C0VY39-F1
#
_cell.length_a   1.000
_cell.length_b   1.000
_cell.length_c   1.000
_cell.angle_alpha   90.00
_cell.angle_beta   90.00
_cell.angle_gamma   90.00
#
_symmetry.space_group_name_H-M   'P 1'
#
loop_
_entity.id
_entity.type
_entity.pdbx_description
1 polymer ?
#
loop_
_entity_poly.entity_id
_entity_poly.type
_entity_poly.pdbx_seq_one_letter_code
_entity_poly.pdbx_strand_id
1 'polypeptide(L)'
;MIEETEQRQNISACVFVLAGLRFEKNLIRQLFREDVMRESVTYQDILEQGVQQGLQRGIQQGVQQGIQQGVQQGMQQGEVAILQRLISRRFGELEPQLNERIQKLAIPQLEDLGEALLDFSNVADLAAWLQGQQVDEVSTN
;
A
#
# COMPACT_ATOMS: atom_id res chain seq x y z
N MET A 1 1.55 -54.01 9.04
CA MET A 1 0.40 -53.08 9.15
C MET A 1 0.83 -51.61 9.06
N ILE A 2 1.91 -51.17 9.71
CA ILE A 2 2.37 -49.77 9.64
C ILE A 2 2.95 -49.43 8.24
N GLU A 3 3.86 -50.24 7.70
CA GLU A 3 4.47 -50.02 6.36
C GLU A 3 3.45 -49.98 5.21
N GLU A 4 2.39 -50.80 5.29
CA GLU A 4 1.34 -50.85 4.26
C GLU A 4 0.50 -49.56 4.24
N THR A 5 0.36 -48.90 5.39
CA THR A 5 -0.37 -47.64 5.52
C THR A 5 0.44 -46.49 4.92
N GLU A 6 1.75 -46.43 5.22
CA GLU A 6 2.68 -45.43 4.68
C GLU A 6 2.85 -45.55 3.15
N GLN A 7 2.99 -46.78 2.64
CA GLN A 7 3.05 -47.03 1.19
C GLN A 7 1.76 -46.59 0.49
N ARG A 8 0.60 -46.86 1.07
CA ARG A 8 -0.69 -46.44 0.52
C ARG A 8 -0.85 -44.91 0.53
N GLN A 9 -0.36 -44.23 1.58
CA GLN A 9 -0.35 -42.76 1.64
C GLN A 9 0.55 -42.16 0.56
N ASN A 10 1.77 -42.69 0.39
CA ASN A 10 2.70 -42.26 -0.65
C ASN A 10 2.14 -42.43 -2.07
N ILE A 11 1.51 -43.58 -2.35
CA ILE A 11 0.85 -43.83 -3.65
C ILE A 11 -0.31 -42.86 -3.88
N SER A 12 -1.14 -42.64 -2.86
CA SER A 12 -2.26 -41.70 -2.95
C SER A 12 -1.77 -40.27 -3.18
N ALA A 13 -0.63 -39.89 -2.61
CA ALA A 13 -0.03 -38.58 -2.83
C ALA A 13 0.44 -38.40 -4.29
N CYS A 14 1.10 -39.40 -4.85
CA CYS A 14 1.50 -39.40 -6.27
C CYS A 14 0.29 -39.33 -7.20
N VAL A 15 -0.78 -40.09 -6.92
CA VAL A 15 -2.02 -40.06 -7.72
C VAL A 15 -2.68 -38.69 -7.67
N PHE A 16 -2.69 -38.02 -6.52
CA PHE A 16 -3.24 -36.68 -6.38
C PHE A 16 -2.48 -35.65 -7.23
N VAL A 17 -1.15 -35.66 -7.18
CA VAL A 17 -0.31 -34.75 -7.99
C VAL A 17 -0.53 -34.98 -9.48
N LEU A 18 -0.52 -36.25 -9.93
CA LEU A 18 -0.72 -36.60 -11.34
C LEU A 18 -2.14 -36.28 -11.82
N ALA A 19 -3.17 -36.54 -11.00
CA ALA A 19 -4.54 -36.16 -11.30
C ALA A 19 -4.67 -34.63 -11.42
N GLY A 20 -3.95 -33.89 -10.58
CA GLY A 20 -3.82 -32.43 -10.62
C GLY A 20 -3.33 -31.86 -11.95
N LEU A 21 -2.60 -32.64 -12.75
CA LEU A 21 -2.10 -32.21 -14.06
C LEU A 21 -3.15 -32.30 -15.17
N ARG A 22 -4.23 -33.08 -14.97
CA ARG A 22 -5.19 -33.43 -16.04
C ARG A 22 -6.63 -33.06 -15.71
N PHE A 23 -6.99 -33.00 -14.43
CA PHE A 23 -8.36 -32.84 -13.95
C PHE A 23 -8.53 -31.59 -13.09
N GLU A 24 -9.76 -31.08 -13.02
CA GLU A 24 -10.06 -29.90 -12.22
C GLU A 24 -9.98 -30.15 -10.71
N LYS A 25 -9.56 -29.12 -9.98
CA LYS A 25 -9.36 -29.14 -8.52
C LYS A 25 -10.59 -29.64 -7.75
N ASN A 26 -11.79 -29.28 -8.20
CA ASN A 26 -13.04 -29.67 -7.55
C ASN A 26 -13.28 -31.19 -7.62
N LEU A 27 -13.05 -31.80 -8.79
CA LEU A 27 -13.19 -33.23 -8.99
C LEU A 27 -12.17 -34.01 -8.15
N ILE A 28 -10.93 -33.53 -8.09
CA ILE A 28 -9.87 -34.15 -7.29
C ILE A 28 -10.21 -34.12 -5.80
N ARG A 29 -10.76 -33.00 -5.31
CA ARG A 29 -11.19 -32.87 -3.90
C ARG A 29 -12.40 -33.71 -3.53
N GLN A 30 -13.26 -34.05 -4.49
CA GLN A 30 -14.37 -34.98 -4.27
C GLN A 30 -13.89 -36.43 -4.15
N LEU A 31 -12.80 -36.78 -4.84
CA LEU A 31 -12.28 -38.15 -4.91
C LEU A 31 -11.18 -38.43 -3.88
N PHE A 32 -10.40 -37.42 -3.48
CA PHE A 32 -9.27 -37.56 -2.56
C PHE A 32 -9.38 -36.60 -1.38
N ARG A 33 -9.05 -37.08 -0.18
CA ARG A 33 -8.98 -36.23 1.01
C ARG A 33 -7.63 -35.50 1.07
N GLU A 34 -7.69 -34.21 1.43
CA GLU A 34 -6.54 -33.27 1.39
C GLU A 34 -5.49 -33.58 2.47
N ASP A 35 -5.87 -34.28 3.53
CA ASP A 35 -5.00 -34.74 4.64
C ASP A 35 -3.93 -35.74 4.18
N VAL A 36 -4.25 -36.63 3.23
CA VAL A 36 -3.32 -37.66 2.71
C VAL A 36 -2.08 -37.05 2.05
N MET A 37 -2.22 -35.86 1.46
CA MET A 37 -1.10 -35.15 0.82
C MET A 37 -0.19 -34.42 1.80
N ARG A 38 -0.73 -33.95 2.93
CA ARG A 38 0.00 -33.06 3.84
C ARG A 38 1.20 -33.73 4.49
N GLU A 39 1.18 -35.04 4.62
CA GLU A 39 2.31 -35.79 5.20
C GLU A 39 3.44 -36.05 4.19
N SER A 40 3.22 -35.78 2.89
CA SER A 40 4.24 -35.95 1.86
C SER A 40 5.33 -34.89 1.95
N VAL A 41 6.59 -35.33 1.92
CA VAL A 41 7.77 -34.45 1.88
C VAL A 41 7.69 -33.48 0.69
N THR A 42 7.31 -33.96 -0.50
CA THR A 42 7.16 -33.12 -1.69
C THR A 42 6.09 -32.05 -1.52
N TYR A 43 4.99 -32.35 -0.84
CA TYR A 43 3.96 -31.35 -0.56
C TYR A 43 4.45 -30.28 0.41
N GLN A 44 5.19 -30.68 1.45
CA GLN A 44 5.78 -29.76 2.41
C GLN A 44 6.81 -28.85 1.74
N ASP A 45 7.66 -29.38 0.86
CA ASP A 45 8.63 -28.60 0.09
C ASP A 45 7.94 -27.56 -0.80
N ILE A 46 6.88 -27.94 -1.53
CA ILE A 46 6.10 -27.02 -2.38
C ILE A 46 5.42 -25.94 -1.53
N LEU A 47 4.85 -26.32 -0.39
CA LEU A 47 4.21 -25.40 0.53
C LEU A 47 5.22 -24.40 1.10
N GLU A 48 6.37 -24.87 1.56
CA GLU A 48 7.45 -24.04 2.08
C GLU A 48 7.95 -23.06 1.01
N GLN A 49 8.22 -23.54 -0.21
CA GLN A 49 8.58 -22.67 -1.33
C GLN A 49 7.50 -21.63 -1.64
N GLY A 50 6.24 -22.04 -1.63
CA GLY A 50 5.11 -21.13 -1.82
C GLY A 50 5.02 -20.05 -0.74
N VAL A 51 5.23 -20.43 0.52
CA VAL A 51 5.26 -19.49 1.66
C VAL A 51 6.45 -18.54 1.55
N GLN A 52 7.65 -19.04 1.25
CA GLN A 52 8.85 -18.22 1.06
C GLN A 52 8.67 -17.21 -0.09
N GLN A 53 8.17 -17.67 -1.24
CA GLN A 53 7.87 -16.78 -2.37
C GLN A 53 6.79 -15.74 -2.01
N GLY A 54 5.74 -16.16 -1.31
CA GLY A 54 4.67 -15.28 -0.85
C GLY A 54 5.19 -14.20 0.11
N LEU A 55 6.01 -14.59 1.08
CA LEU A 55 6.64 -13.68 2.04
C LEU A 55 7.58 -12.70 1.33
N GLN A 56 8.43 -13.19 0.43
CA GLN A 56 9.36 -12.33 -0.31
C GLN A 56 8.63 -11.29 -1.15
N ARG A 57 7.57 -11.69 -1.88
CA ARG A 57 6.73 -10.76 -2.65
C ARG A 57 6.00 -9.77 -1.73
N GLY A 58 5.44 -10.25 -0.62
CA GLY A 58 4.75 -9.42 0.35
C GLY A 58 5.66 -8.37 0.98
N ILE A 59 6.88 -8.74 1.38
CA ILE A 59 7.89 -7.81 1.91
C ILE A 59 8.28 -6.80 0.84
N GLN A 60 8.58 -7.23 -0.39
CA GLN A 60 8.96 -6.30 -1.46
C GLN A 60 7.86 -5.28 -1.75
N GLN A 61 6.61 -5.73 -1.89
CA GLN A 61 5.47 -4.83 -2.12
C GLN A 61 5.22 -3.90 -0.94
N GLY A 62 5.26 -4.43 0.28
CA GLY A 62 5.04 -3.65 1.50
C GLY A 62 6.12 -2.58 1.72
N VAL A 63 7.39 -2.94 1.50
CA VAL A 63 8.51 -1.99 1.59
C VAL A 63 8.39 -0.91 0.51
N GLN A 64 8.09 -1.29 -0.74
CA GLN A 64 7.97 -0.32 -1.82
C GLN A 64 6.83 0.68 -1.57
N GLN A 65 5.64 0.20 -1.17
CA GLN A 65 4.50 1.04 -0.84
C GLN A 65 4.79 1.92 0.39
N GLY A 66 5.39 1.35 1.44
CA GLY A 66 5.74 2.08 2.65
C GLY A 66 6.76 3.20 2.39
N ILE A 67 7.78 2.95 1.58
CA ILE A 67 8.76 3.98 1.19
C ILE A 67 8.07 5.09 0.37
N GLN A 68 7.26 4.73 -0.64
CA GLN A 68 6.59 5.74 -1.46
C GLN A 68 5.66 6.64 -0.64
N GLN A 69 4.82 6.03 0.22
CA GLN A 69 3.93 6.79 1.11
C GLN A 69 4.71 7.64 2.10
N GLY A 70 5.77 7.09 2.71
CA GLY A 70 6.60 7.81 3.67
C GLY A 70 7.32 9.01 3.04
N VAL A 71 7.84 8.87 1.82
CA VAL A 71 8.49 9.96 1.09
C VAL A 71 7.48 11.06 0.74
N GLN A 72 6.30 10.70 0.22
CA GLN A 72 5.26 11.69 -0.11
C GLN A 72 4.77 12.43 1.13
N GLN A 73 4.46 11.72 2.21
CA GLN A 73 4.04 12.34 3.47
C GLN A 73 5.14 13.23 4.07
N GLY A 74 6.39 12.77 4.04
CA GLY A 74 7.53 13.54 4.54
C GLY A 74 7.76 14.83 3.76
N MET A 75 7.62 14.79 2.43
CA MET A 75 7.72 15.96 1.56
C MET A 75 6.61 16.97 1.87
N GLN A 76 5.35 16.54 1.89
CA GLN A 76 4.20 17.40 2.21
C GLN A 76 4.33 18.03 3.60
N GLN A 77 4.68 17.24 4.63
CA GLN A 77 4.89 17.75 5.99
C GLN A 77 6.04 18.76 6.05
N GLY A 78 7.12 18.51 5.32
CA GLY A 78 8.27 19.41 5.24
C GLY A 78 7.91 20.76 4.62
N GLU A 79 7.20 20.75 3.48
CA GLU A 79 6.76 21.97 2.79
C GLU A 79 5.77 22.78 3.63
N VAL A 80 4.76 22.13 4.20
CA VAL A 80 3.82 22.77 5.13
C VAL A 80 4.58 23.43 6.29
N ALA A 81 5.53 22.72 6.91
CA ALA A 81 6.28 23.26 8.02
C ALA A 81 7.12 24.50 7.64
N ILE A 82 7.72 24.50 6.45
CA ILE A 82 8.47 25.66 5.94
C ILE A 82 7.53 26.82 5.62
N LEU A 83 6.44 26.58 4.89
CA LEU A 83 5.46 27.61 4.54
C LEU A 83 4.85 28.23 5.80
N GLN A 84 4.46 27.44 6.80
CA GLN A 84 3.95 27.96 8.07
C GLN A 84 4.95 28.85 8.80
N ARG A 85 6.25 28.52 8.78
CA ARG A 85 7.29 29.35 9.38
C ARG A 85 7.49 30.65 8.61
N LEU A 86 7.50 30.59 7.28
CA LEU A 86 7.65 31.76 6.42
C LEU A 86 6.45 32.72 6.58
N ILE A 87 5.24 32.18 6.55
CA ILE A 87 4.01 32.94 6.73
C ILE A 87 3.97 33.55 8.13
N SER A 88 4.23 32.76 9.18
CA SER A 88 4.29 33.28 10.56
C SER A 88 5.30 34.41 10.72
N ARG A 89 6.44 34.33 10.02
CA ARG A 89 7.47 35.37 10.05
C ARG A 89 7.06 36.64 9.29
N ARG A 90 6.34 36.52 8.18
CA ARG A 90 5.93 37.69 7.37
C ARG A 90 4.68 38.38 7.89
N PHE A 91 3.71 37.61 8.37
CA PHE A 91 2.37 38.10 8.67
C PHE A 91 1.94 37.88 10.13
N GLY A 92 2.75 37.22 10.96
CA GLY A 92 2.41 36.90 12.35
C GLY A 92 1.57 35.63 12.45
N GLU A 93 0.97 35.40 13.63
CA GLU A 93 0.16 34.20 13.87
C GLU A 93 -1.04 34.13 12.92
N LEU A 94 -1.15 33.00 12.22
CA LEU A 94 -2.28 32.71 11.35
C LEU A 94 -3.49 32.23 12.13
N GLU A 95 -4.69 32.60 11.66
CA GLU A 95 -5.93 32.02 12.14
C GLU A 95 -5.92 30.49 11.95
N PRO A 96 -6.44 29.71 12.92
CA PRO A 96 -6.44 28.24 12.86
C PRO A 96 -7.04 27.67 11.57
N GLN A 97 -8.08 28.33 11.05
CA GLN A 97 -8.75 27.92 9.81
C GLN A 97 -7.82 27.98 8.58
N LEU A 98 -6.97 29.00 8.47
CA LEU A 98 -6.02 29.11 7.35
C LEU A 98 -4.93 28.04 7.47
N ASN A 99 -4.47 27.77 8.70
CA ASN A 99 -3.48 26.71 8.96
C ASN A 99 -4.00 25.32 8.57
N GLU A 100 -5.25 24.99 8.93
CA GLU A 100 -5.86 23.72 8.53
C GLU A 100 -6.00 23.57 7.02
N ARG A 101 -6.27 24.68 6.30
CA ARG A 101 -6.37 24.66 4.84
C ARG A 101 -5.02 24.39 4.21
N ILE A 102 -3.96 25.06 4.67
CA ILE A 102 -2.59 24.83 4.19
C ILE A 102 -2.17 23.37 4.41
N GLN A 103 -2.49 22.79 5.57
CA GLN A 103 -2.17 21.38 5.87
C GLN A 103 -2.86 20.37 4.95
N LYS A 104 -3.97 20.75 4.31
CA LYS A 104 -4.74 19.88 3.41
C LYS A 104 -4.36 20.03 1.95
N LEU A 105 -3.52 21.00 1.60
CA LEU A 105 -3.06 21.20 0.22
C LEU A 105 -2.18 20.03 -0.24
N ALA A 106 -2.33 19.66 -1.51
CA ALA A 106 -1.44 18.73 -2.17
C ALA A 106 -0.06 19.39 -2.41
N ILE A 107 0.98 18.57 -2.56
CA ILE A 107 2.36 19.04 -2.82
C ILE A 107 2.44 20.10 -3.93
N PRO A 108 1.83 19.90 -5.13
CA PRO A 108 1.90 20.93 -6.18
C PRO A 108 1.29 22.27 -5.76
N GLN A 109 0.21 22.24 -4.96
CA GLN A 109 -0.42 23.46 -4.46
C GLN A 109 0.44 24.13 -3.37
N LEU A 110 1.20 23.35 -2.60
CA LEU A 110 2.16 23.89 -1.62
C LEU A 110 3.33 24.56 -2.34
N GLU A 111 3.84 23.97 -3.42
CA GLU A 111 4.86 24.56 -4.28
C GLU A 111 4.35 25.88 -4.89
N ASP A 112 3.16 25.88 -5.50
CA ASP A 112 2.51 27.08 -6.05
C ASP A 112 2.30 28.17 -4.98
N LEU A 113 1.88 27.78 -3.78
CA LEU A 113 1.74 28.70 -2.65
C LEU A 113 3.09 29.30 -2.26
N GLY A 114 4.17 28.52 -2.31
CA GLY A 114 5.52 29.01 -2.01
C GLY A 114 5.98 30.12 -2.94
N GLU A 115 5.68 30.01 -4.24
CA GLU A 115 5.96 31.06 -5.22
C GLU A 115 5.05 32.27 -5.03
N ALA A 116 3.72 32.05 -4.98
CA ALA A 116 2.74 33.12 -4.83
C ALA A 116 2.93 33.90 -3.52
N LEU A 117 3.40 33.23 -2.45
CA LEU A 117 3.70 33.86 -1.18
C LEU A 117 4.68 35.03 -1.33
N LEU A 118 5.62 34.99 -2.27
CA LEU A 118 6.59 36.06 -2.50
C LEU A 118 5.91 37.37 -2.90
N ASP A 119 4.82 37.30 -3.66
CA ASP A 119 4.07 38.45 -4.16
C ASP A 119 3.01 38.98 -3.18
N PHE A 120 2.68 38.21 -2.14
CA PHE A 120 1.69 38.63 -1.15
C PHE A 120 2.18 39.82 -0.33
N SER A 121 1.29 40.80 -0.14
CA SER A 121 1.53 41.99 0.68
C SER A 121 0.94 41.84 2.09
N ASN A 122 -0.12 41.05 2.24
CA ASN A 122 -0.83 40.87 3.50
C ASN A 122 -1.55 39.51 3.60
N VAL A 123 -2.15 39.22 4.76
CA VAL A 123 -2.86 37.95 5.03
C VAL A 123 -4.11 37.78 4.16
N ALA A 124 -4.76 38.85 3.72
CA ALA A 124 -5.95 38.75 2.87
C ALA A 124 -5.61 38.18 1.49
N ASP A 125 -4.41 38.45 0.96
CA ASP A 125 -3.93 37.87 -0.31
C ASP A 125 -3.84 36.33 -0.18
N LEU A 126 -3.28 35.84 0.94
CA LEU A 126 -3.21 34.42 1.28
C LEU A 126 -4.61 33.80 1.41
N ALA A 127 -5.52 34.47 2.11
CA ALA A 127 -6.88 33.98 2.30
C ALA A 127 -7.63 33.87 0.96
N ALA A 128 -7.48 34.87 0.08
CA ALA A 128 -8.06 34.87 -1.26
C ALA A 128 -7.47 33.76 -2.13
N TRP A 129 -6.15 33.58 -2.13
CA TRP A 129 -5.50 32.51 -2.88
C TRP A 129 -5.98 31.13 -2.43
N LEU A 130 -6.03 30.89 -1.11
CA LEU A 130 -6.54 29.63 -0.58
C LEU A 130 -8.00 29.39 -0.97
N GLN A 131 -8.85 30.42 -1.03
CA GLN A 131 -10.24 30.29 -1.52
C GLN A 131 -10.30 29.85 -2.99
N GLY A 132 -9.39 30.35 -3.84
CA GLY A 132 -9.30 29.96 -5.25
C GLY A 132 -8.99 28.48 -5.46
N GLN A 133 -8.15 27.88 -4.61
CA GLN A 133 -7.75 26.47 -4.70
C GLN A 133 -8.87 25.45 -4.42
N GLN A 134 -10.01 25.90 -3.90
CA GLN A 134 -11.14 25.01 -3.56
C GLN A 134 -12.07 24.74 -4.76
N VAL A 135 -11.88 25.44 -5.89
CA VAL A 135 -12.78 25.37 -7.05
C VAL A 135 -12.42 24.21 -8.01
N ASP A 136 -11.19 23.70 -7.96
CA ASP A 136 -10.69 22.74 -8.97
C ASP A 136 -10.99 21.25 -8.68
N GLU A 137 -11.52 20.89 -7.52
CA GLU A 137 -11.88 19.49 -7.21
C GLU A 137 -13.24 19.03 -7.77
N VAL A 138 -14.08 19.94 -8.29
CA VAL A 138 -15.46 19.59 -8.70
C VAL A 138 -15.60 19.33 -10.22
N SER A 139 -14.57 19.61 -11.02
CA SER A 139 -14.67 19.57 -12.49
C SER A 139 -14.24 18.27 -13.19
N THR A 140 -13.94 17.19 -12.45
CA THR A 140 -13.57 15.90 -13.06
C THR A 140 -14.37 14.75 -12.46
N ASN A 141 -15.62 14.61 -12.88
CA ASN A 141 -16.42 13.38 -12.79
C ASN A 141 -17.16 13.16 -14.11
#